data_AF-A0A558GRL0-F1
#
_entry.id   AF-A0A558GRL0-F1
#
_cell.length_a   1.000
_cell.length_b   1.000
_cell.length_c   1.000
_cell.angle_alpha   90.00
_cell.angle_beta   90.00
_cell.angle_gamma   90.00
#
_symmetry.space_group_name_H-M   'P 1'
#
loop_
_entity.id
_entity.type
_entity.pdbx_description
1 polymer ?
#
loop_
_entity_poly.entity_id
_entity_poly.type
_entity_poly.pdbx_seq_one_letter_code
_entity_poly.pdbx_strand_id
1 'polypeptide(L)'
;MTGAPLDPADPEPEQPHKFAADRFKNAGLSLSGLWAYYYGIGGTADEFDLDGYLNGLTTLDQTQMALVDTALEELHDEGRGGPASGRRGST
;
A
#
# COMPACT_ATOMS: atom_id res chain seq x y z
N MET A 1 -29.61 -36.94 7.53
CA MET A 1 -29.12 -36.03 6.47
C MET A 1 -27.93 -35.31 7.03
N THR A 2 -26.83 -35.39 6.30
CA THR A 2 -25.45 -35.20 6.77
C THR A 2 -25.16 -33.74 7.15
N GLY A 3 -24.44 -33.54 8.26
CA GLY A 3 -23.73 -32.29 8.49
C GLY A 3 -22.67 -32.16 7.41
N ALA A 4 -22.74 -31.10 6.62
CA ALA A 4 -21.66 -30.76 5.70
C ALA A 4 -20.42 -30.44 6.55
N PRO A 5 -19.25 -31.01 6.23
CA PRO A 5 -18.03 -30.63 6.92
C PRO A 5 -17.72 -29.17 6.59
N LEU A 6 -17.39 -28.39 7.62
CA LEU A 6 -16.70 -27.11 7.46
C LEU A 6 -15.35 -27.43 6.82
N ASP A 7 -15.21 -27.21 5.52
CA ASP A 7 -13.91 -27.21 4.84
C ASP A 7 -12.97 -26.22 5.59
N PRO A 8 -11.86 -26.67 6.19
CA PRO A 8 -10.95 -25.79 6.92
C PRO A 8 -9.93 -25.10 6.00
N ALA A 9 -10.30 -24.77 4.75
CA ALA A 9 -9.34 -24.32 3.75
C ALA A 9 -9.87 -23.19 2.84
N ASP A 10 -10.69 -22.29 3.37
CA ASP A 10 -10.67 -20.93 2.83
C ASP A 10 -9.43 -20.26 3.43
N PRO A 11 -8.37 -19.93 2.66
CA PRO A 11 -7.31 -19.10 3.20
C PRO A 11 -7.98 -17.81 3.66
N GLU A 12 -7.95 -17.50 4.96
CA GLU A 12 -8.48 -16.22 5.46
C GLU A 12 -8.02 -15.14 4.48
N PRO A 13 -8.95 -14.37 3.88
CA PRO A 13 -8.62 -13.49 2.77
C PRO A 13 -7.41 -12.67 3.19
N GLU A 14 -6.30 -12.92 2.50
CA GLU A 14 -5.00 -12.34 2.79
C GLU A 14 -5.19 -10.85 3.01
N GLN A 15 -5.10 -10.45 4.28
CA GLN A 15 -5.61 -9.15 4.73
C GLN A 15 -4.81 -8.05 4.00
N PRO A 16 -5.37 -7.37 2.99
CA PRO A 16 -4.60 -6.49 2.11
C PRO A 16 -3.93 -5.34 2.87
N HIS A 17 -4.51 -4.95 4.00
CA HIS A 17 -3.93 -3.96 4.91
C HIS A 17 -2.60 -4.43 5.53
N LYS A 18 -2.39 -5.74 5.78
CA LYS A 18 -1.15 -6.24 6.39
C LYS A 18 0.03 -6.06 5.46
N PHE A 19 -0.13 -6.40 4.18
CA PHE A 19 0.90 -6.21 3.17
C PHE A 19 1.26 -4.73 3.00
N ALA A 20 0.26 -3.85 2.92
CA ALA A 20 0.47 -2.41 2.86
C ALA A 20 1.19 -1.88 4.12
N ALA A 21 0.78 -2.35 5.31
CA ALA A 21 1.37 -1.96 6.59
C ALA A 21 2.84 -2.40 6.72
N ASP A 22 3.15 -3.64 6.34
CA ASP A 22 4.51 -4.16 6.35
C ASP A 22 5.40 -3.39 5.36
N ARG A 23 4.91 -3.10 4.15
CA ARG A 23 5.65 -2.32 3.15
C ARG A 23 5.90 -0.89 3.63
N PHE A 24 4.89 -0.24 4.20
CA PHE A 24 5.01 1.11 4.78
C PHE A 24 6.08 1.17 5.87
N LYS A 25 6.06 0.23 6.83
CA LYS A 25 7.03 0.16 7.93
C LYS A 25 8.46 -0.07 7.43
N ASN A 26 8.63 -0.91 6.41
CA ASN A 26 9.94 -1.25 5.86
C ASN A 26 10.50 -0.15 4.94
N ALA A 27 9.65 0.64 4.29
CA ALA A 27 10.06 1.68 3.36
C ALA A 27 10.57 2.96 4.05
N GLY A 28 10.38 3.10 5.36
CA GLY A 28 10.80 4.30 6.10
C GLY A 28 10.10 5.59 5.65
N LEU A 29 8.92 5.45 5.04
CA LEU A 29 8.14 6.57 4.52
C LEU A 29 7.45 7.32 5.66
N SER A 30 7.30 8.63 5.49
CA SER A 30 6.39 9.40 6.34
C SER A 30 4.94 9.17 5.91
N LEU A 31 4.02 9.12 6.87
CA LEU A 31 2.59 9.00 6.60
C LEU A 31 2.10 10.14 5.68
N SER A 32 2.49 11.38 5.98
CA SER A 32 2.09 12.54 5.18
C SER A 32 2.63 12.50 3.75
N GLY A 33 3.83 11.93 3.54
CA GLY A 33 4.40 11.74 2.19
C GLY A 33 3.65 10.68 1.39
N LEU A 34 3.32 9.55 2.03
CA LEU A 34 2.48 8.52 1.42
C LEU A 34 1.09 9.07 1.07
N TRP A 35 0.47 9.77 2.02
CA TRP A 35 -0.85 10.37 1.83
C TRP A 35 -0.85 11.40 0.69
N ALA A 36 0.14 12.29 0.63
CA ALA A 36 0.24 13.30 -0.43
C ALA A 36 0.35 12.67 -1.83
N TYR A 37 1.15 11.61 -1.97
CA TYR A 37 1.27 10.90 -3.25
C TYR A 37 -0.02 10.17 -3.61
N TYR A 38 -0.58 9.40 -2.66
CA TYR A 38 -1.85 8.69 -2.80
C TYR A 38 -2.97 9.64 -3.24
N TYR A 39 -3.10 10.81 -2.59
CA TYR A 39 -4.07 11.83 -2.95
C TYR A 39 -3.82 12.39 -4.36
N GLY A 40 -2.55 12.61 -4.72
CA GLY A 40 -2.16 13.07 -6.05
C GLY A 40 -2.51 12.13 -7.20
N ILE A 41 -2.58 10.81 -6.95
CA ILE A 41 -2.97 9.80 -7.95
C ILE A 41 -4.47 9.46 -7.94
N GLY A 42 -5.29 10.22 -7.20
CA GLY A 42 -6.74 10.05 -7.16
C GLY A 42 -7.28 9.41 -5.86
N GLY A 43 -6.44 9.32 -4.83
CA GLY A 43 -6.85 8.95 -3.49
C GLY A 43 -7.89 9.91 -2.92
N THR A 44 -8.87 9.37 -2.21
CA THR A 44 -9.99 10.16 -1.64
C THR A 44 -10.06 10.11 -0.12
N ALA A 45 -9.32 9.20 0.52
CA ALA A 45 -9.24 9.11 1.97
C ALA A 45 -8.36 10.21 2.56
N ASP A 46 -8.77 10.76 3.70
CA ASP A 46 -7.94 11.68 4.47
C ASP A 46 -6.77 10.94 5.15
N GLU A 47 -5.77 11.70 5.60
CA GLU A 47 -4.54 11.14 6.20
C GLU A 47 -4.85 10.27 7.44
N PHE A 48 -5.88 10.62 8.20
CA PHE A 48 -6.33 9.85 9.37
C PHE A 48 -6.94 8.49 8.98
N ASP A 49 -7.72 8.44 7.91
CA ASP A 49 -8.31 7.19 7.42
C ASP A 49 -7.24 6.25 6.86
N LEU A 50 -6.23 6.83 6.21
CA LEU A 50 -5.07 6.09 5.72
C LEU A 50 -4.23 5.52 6.88
N ASP A 51 -4.01 6.29 7.94
CA ASP A 51 -3.35 5.78 9.17
C ASP A 51 -4.16 4.64 9.80
N GLY A 52 -5.48 4.80 9.89
CA GLY A 52 -6.38 3.75 10.37
C GLY A 52 -6.27 2.46 9.56
N TYR A 53 -6.21 2.58 8.23
CA TYR A 53 -6.05 1.44 7.32
C TYR A 53 -4.71 0.73 7.52
N LEU A 54 -3.61 1.48 7.58
CA LEU A 54 -2.26 0.93 7.77
C LEU A 54 -2.09 0.27 9.16
N ASN A 55 -2.85 0.71 10.16
CA ASN A 55 -2.85 0.10 11.49
C ASN A 55 -3.91 -1.02 11.64
N GLY A 56 -4.70 -1.31 10.60
CA GLY A 56 -5.77 -2.30 10.63
C GLY A 56 -6.96 -1.91 11.51
N LEU A 57 -7.10 -0.62 11.83
CA LEU A 57 -8.23 -0.06 12.57
C LEU A 57 -9.44 0.19 11.67
N THR A 58 -9.22 0.43 10.38
CA THR A 58 -10.26 0.67 9.37
C THR A 58 -9.96 -0.10 8.08
N THR A 59 -10.94 -0.15 7.18
CA THR A 59 -10.81 -0.72 5.85
C THR A 59 -11.18 0.32 4.81
N LEU A 60 -10.35 0.50 3.80
CA LEU A 60 -10.69 1.29 2.62
C LEU A 60 -11.48 0.46 1.61
N ASP A 61 -12.05 1.07 0.58
CA ASP A 61 -12.59 0.29 -0.55
C ASP A 61 -11.46 -0.27 -1.42
N GLN A 62 -11.74 -1.32 -2.19
CA GLN A 62 -10.76 -2.05 -3.00
C GLN A 62 -9.96 -1.14 -3.97
N THR A 63 -10.61 -0.12 -4.52
CA THR A 63 -10.00 0.88 -5.41
C THR A 63 -8.97 1.71 -4.66
N GLN A 64 -9.31 2.16 -3.46
CA GLN A 64 -8.39 2.94 -2.62
C GLN A 64 -7.24 2.07 -2.12
N MET A 65 -7.48 0.80 -1.77
CA MET A 65 -6.41 -0.13 -1.41
C MET A 65 -5.40 -0.29 -2.55
N ALA A 66 -5.86 -0.42 -3.80
CA ALA A 66 -4.98 -0.52 -4.96
C ALA A 66 -4.16 0.75 -5.20
N LEU A 67 -4.74 1.93 -4.94
CA LEU A 67 -4.01 3.21 -5.01
C LEU A 67 -2.96 3.32 -3.89
N VAL A 68 -3.26 2.87 -2.68
CA VAL A 68 -2.28 2.82 -1.58
C VAL A 68 -1.13 1.90 -1.91
N ASP A 69 -1.40 0.72 -2.48
CA ASP A 69 -0.37 -0.22 -2.91
C ASP A 69 0.52 0.43 -3.98
N THR A 70 -0.09 1.02 -5.02
CA THR A 70 0.63 1.75 -6.08
C THR A 70 1.52 2.85 -5.51
N ALA A 71 1.00 3.66 -4.58
CA ALA A 71 1.78 4.73 -3.94
C ALA A 71 2.98 4.18 -3.15
N LEU A 72 2.78 3.08 -2.40
CA LEU A 72 3.86 2.39 -1.68
C LEU A 72 4.89 1.76 -2.63
N GLU A 73 4.48 1.34 -3.83
CA GLU A 73 5.40 0.82 -4.83
C GLU A 73 6.31 1.89 -5.38
N GLU A 74 5.71 2.97 -5.88
CA GLU A 74 6.41 4.06 -6.55
C GLU A 74 7.32 4.83 -5.58
N LEU A 75 6.85 5.13 -4.37
CA LEU A 75 7.67 5.82 -3.36
C LEU A 75 8.84 4.97 -2.86
N HIS A 76 8.68 3.64 -2.83
CA HIS A 76 9.77 2.72 -2.48
C HIS A 76 10.80 2.59 -3.61
N ASP A 77 10.37 2.64 -4.88
CA ASP A 77 11.28 2.66 -6.03
C ASP A 77 12.04 3.98 -6.13
N GLU A 78 11.37 5.12 -5.91
CA GLU A 78 12.00 6.45 -5.89
C GLU A 78 13.09 6.55 -4.80
N GLY A 79 12.88 5.92 -3.65
CA GLY A 79 13.89 5.81 -2.59
C GLY A 79 15.09 4.91 -2.93
N ARG A 80 14.94 3.94 -3.84
CA ARG A 80 16.06 3.11 -4.37
C ARG A 80 16.76 3.77 -5.55
N GLY A 81 16.03 4.56 -6.32
CA GLY A 81 16.50 5.35 -7.44
C GLY A 81 17.13 6.67 -7.00
N GLY A 82 18.27 6.61 -6.30
CA GLY A 82 19.19 7.77 -6.29
C GLY A 82 19.41 8.25 -7.73
N PRO A 83 19.59 9.57 -7.98
CA PRO A 83 19.42 10.17 -9.30
C PRO A 83 20.12 9.34 -10.34
N ALA A 84 19.36 8.84 -11.32
CA ALA A 84 19.83 8.04 -12.44
C ALA A 84 21.22 8.53 -12.86
N SER A 85 22.24 7.78 -12.44
CA SER A 85 23.62 8.13 -12.70
C SER A 85 23.81 8.16 -14.21
N GLY A 86 24.01 9.37 -14.73
CA GLY A 86 24.74 9.66 -15.96
C GLY A 86 24.36 8.85 -17.20
N ARG A 87 23.44 9.40 -17.99
CA ARG A 87 23.72 9.48 -19.44
C ARG A 87 23.24 10.80 -20.03
N ARG A 88 23.87 11.88 -19.57
CA ARG A 88 24.11 13.06 -20.42
C ARG A 88 25.01 12.60 -21.56
N GLY A 89 24.61 12.91 -22.78
CA GLY A 89 25.39 12.60 -23.98
C GLY A 89 26.75 13.27 -23.99
N SER A 90 27.67 12.69 -24.76
CA SER A 90 28.77 13.34 -25.47
C SER A 90 29.52 12.28 -26.26
N THR A 91 29.27 12.19 -27.56
CA THR A 91 30.23 12.36 -28.66
C THR A 91 29.47 12.18 -29.97
#